data_AF-A0A967RCZ8-F1
#
_entry.id   AF-A0A967RCZ8-F1
#
_cell.length_a   1.000
_cell.length_b   1.000
_cell.length_c   1.000
_cell.angle_alpha   90.00
_cell.angle_beta   90.00
_cell.angle_gamma   90.00
#
_symmetry.space_group_name_H-M   'P 1'
#
loop_
_entity.id
_entity.type
_entity.pdbx_description
1 polymer ?
#
loop_
_entity_poly.entity_id
_entity_poly.type
_entity_poly.pdbx_seq_one_letter_code
_entity_poly.pdbx_strand_id
1 'polypeptide(L)'
;MHYNKNWGKHHFSALAGWTAQNSHTEQTTISGSFLKPEYRLLPWDQAYLRDSIKQPGTTGIDEWALISYLGRINYDFDGKYLFQANIRSDNSSKFAPGNRTAVFPSFSAGWRLSREAFMENVRAVNDLKLRVAWGQNGNQEGIGSYSYLPLSSINPVTGAVTPVSIAPASLTWETTSQTDVGVDASFLNGRISFTGDFYVKKTKNVLVNYPLPSQAGFATAPLNAATMQNIGEEFLISTKNVVKGNWRWNSDFNISFN
;
A
#
# COMPACT_ATOMS: atom_id res chain seq x y z
N MET A 1 -3.43 -17.26 -14.75
CA MET A 1 -3.02 -18.66 -14.95
C MET A 1 -2.38 -19.17 -13.68
N HIS A 2 -2.62 -20.42 -13.33
CA HIS A 2 -2.07 -21.05 -12.12
C HIS A 2 -1.69 -22.48 -12.43
N TYR A 3 -0.52 -22.92 -11.96
CA TYR A 3 0.03 -24.25 -12.16
C TYR A 3 0.51 -24.80 -10.83
N ASN A 4 0.17 -26.06 -10.55
CA ASN A 4 0.60 -26.76 -9.35
C ASN A 4 1.13 -28.14 -9.73
N LYS A 5 2.25 -28.54 -9.14
CA LYS A 5 2.84 -29.85 -9.34
C LYS A 5 3.49 -30.38 -8.08
N ASN A 6 3.17 -31.64 -7.76
CA ASN A 6 3.81 -32.41 -6.70
C ASN A 6 4.63 -33.54 -7.34
N TRP A 7 5.83 -33.78 -6.84
CA TRP A 7 6.62 -34.97 -7.17
C TRP A 7 7.51 -35.35 -6.00
N GLY A 8 7.40 -36.60 -5.52
CA GLY A 8 8.13 -37.02 -4.32
C GLY A 8 7.87 -36.08 -3.14
N LYS A 9 8.94 -35.49 -2.62
CA LYS A 9 8.92 -34.50 -1.52
C LYS A 9 8.77 -33.06 -1.98
N HIS A 10 8.65 -32.80 -3.27
CA HIS A 10 8.62 -31.47 -3.85
C HIS A 10 7.18 -31.03 -4.12
N HIS A 11 6.88 -29.80 -3.74
CA HIS A 11 5.67 -29.10 -4.10
C HIS A 11 6.05 -27.78 -4.79
N PHE A 12 5.57 -27.59 -6.01
CA PHE A 12 5.79 -26.38 -6.79
C PHE A 12 4.45 -25.77 -7.18
N SER A 13 4.36 -24.45 -7.06
CA SER A 13 3.24 -23.67 -7.56
C SER A 13 3.75 -22.45 -8.31
N ALA A 14 3.10 -22.11 -9.42
CA ALA A 14 3.38 -20.93 -10.20
C ALA A 14 2.08 -20.22 -10.55
N LEU A 15 2.10 -18.90 -10.50
CA LEU A 15 0.98 -18.04 -10.86
C LEU A 15 1.48 -16.90 -11.74
N ALA A 16 0.72 -16.62 -12.78
CA ALA A 16 0.92 -15.44 -13.63
C ALA A 16 -0.43 -14.77 -13.89
N GLY A 17 -0.48 -13.46 -13.87
CA GLY A 17 -1.71 -12.70 -14.08
C GLY A 17 -1.45 -11.23 -14.36
N TRP A 18 -2.54 -10.51 -14.51
CA TRP A 18 -2.52 -9.06 -14.63
C TRP A 18 -3.75 -8.48 -13.93
N THR A 19 -3.70 -7.21 -13.58
CA THR A 19 -4.84 -6.45 -13.06
C THR A 19 -4.88 -5.11 -13.77
N ALA A 20 -6.08 -4.60 -14.04
CA ALA A 20 -6.28 -3.21 -14.42
C ALA A 20 -7.28 -2.57 -13.46
N GLN A 21 -7.00 -1.32 -13.12
CA GLN A 21 -7.83 -0.49 -12.26
C GLN A 21 -7.93 0.88 -12.91
N ASN A 22 -9.11 1.49 -12.82
CA ASN A 22 -9.32 2.88 -13.15
C ASN A 22 -10.21 3.53 -12.09
N SER A 23 -10.12 4.85 -11.99
CA SER A 23 -10.97 5.67 -11.16
C SER A 23 -11.37 6.90 -11.95
N HIS A 24 -12.63 7.30 -11.79
CA HIS A 24 -13.19 8.53 -12.32
C HIS A 24 -14.02 9.14 -11.19
N THR A 25 -13.66 10.36 -10.79
CA THR A 25 -14.38 11.12 -9.78
C THR A 25 -14.77 12.45 -10.39
N GLU A 26 -16.07 12.76 -10.35
CA GLU A 26 -16.60 14.06 -10.74
C GLU A 26 -17.28 14.70 -9.53
N GLN A 27 -16.92 15.95 -9.25
CA GLN A 27 -17.54 16.74 -8.20
C GLN A 27 -18.01 18.06 -8.76
N THR A 28 -19.31 18.32 -8.67
CA THR A 28 -19.91 19.61 -9.02
C THR A 28 -20.31 20.34 -7.74
N THR A 29 -19.88 21.59 -7.62
CA THR A 29 -20.26 22.50 -6.53
C THR A 29 -21.04 23.67 -7.11
N ILE A 30 -22.23 23.91 -6.56
CA ILE A 30 -23.06 25.08 -6.87
C ILE A 30 -23.36 25.75 -5.53
N SER A 31 -23.16 27.05 -5.45
CA SER A 31 -23.36 27.80 -4.22
C SER A 31 -23.98 29.17 -4.48
N GLY A 32 -24.67 29.67 -3.48
CA GLY A 32 -25.20 31.03 -3.43
C GLY A 32 -24.99 31.63 -2.05
N SER A 33 -25.29 32.91 -1.91
CA SER A 33 -25.10 33.66 -0.68
C SER A 33 -26.17 34.72 -0.49
N PHE A 34 -26.29 35.20 0.75
CA PHE A 34 -27.31 36.16 1.18
C PHE A 34 -28.75 35.63 1.05
N LEU A 35 -28.97 34.36 1.40
CA LEU A 35 -30.32 33.81 1.58
C LEU A 35 -31.03 34.52 2.74
N LYS A 36 -32.25 35.01 2.51
CA LYS A 36 -33.07 35.58 3.58
C LYS A 36 -33.46 34.50 4.61
N PRO A 37 -33.49 34.80 5.93
CA PRO A 37 -33.78 33.81 6.97
C PRO A 37 -35.10 33.03 6.76
N GLU A 38 -36.12 33.70 6.22
CA GLU A 38 -37.44 33.11 5.93
C GLU A 38 -37.41 31.96 4.89
N TYR A 39 -36.35 31.85 4.08
CA TYR A 39 -36.18 30.80 3.08
C TYR A 39 -35.23 29.68 3.51
N ARG A 40 -34.63 29.76 4.71
CA ARG A 40 -33.54 28.83 5.15
C ARG A 40 -33.98 27.38 5.32
N LEU A 41 -35.26 27.14 5.54
CA LEU A 41 -35.84 25.79 5.68
C LEU A 41 -36.43 25.24 4.39
N LEU A 42 -36.34 25.99 3.28
CA LEU A 42 -36.77 25.47 1.98
C LEU A 42 -35.78 24.40 1.49
N PRO A 43 -36.25 23.46 0.64
CA PRO A 43 -35.37 22.58 -0.12
C PRO A 43 -34.27 23.37 -0.86
N TRP A 44 -33.08 22.78 -0.98
CA TRP A 44 -31.88 23.44 -1.52
C TRP A 44 -32.12 24.13 -2.86
N ASP A 45 -32.76 23.46 -3.81
CA ASP A 45 -33.07 23.98 -5.15
C ASP A 45 -33.96 25.23 -5.09
N GLN A 46 -34.94 25.24 -4.19
CA GLN A 46 -35.83 26.37 -3.97
C GLN A 46 -35.16 27.52 -3.22
N ALA A 47 -34.31 27.20 -2.24
CA ALA A 47 -33.51 28.19 -1.52
C ALA A 47 -32.51 28.88 -2.46
N TYR A 48 -31.78 28.11 -3.26
CA TYR A 48 -30.77 28.60 -4.21
C TYR A 48 -31.35 29.58 -5.24
N LEU A 49 -32.55 29.30 -5.78
CA LEU A 49 -33.21 30.23 -6.71
C LEU A 49 -33.45 31.61 -6.08
N ARG A 50 -33.63 31.66 -4.75
CA ARG A 50 -33.90 32.87 -3.95
C ARG A 50 -32.65 33.50 -3.34
N ASP A 51 -31.46 32.91 -3.53
CA ASP A 51 -30.21 33.55 -3.15
C ASP A 51 -30.04 34.86 -3.93
N SER A 52 -29.68 35.91 -3.20
CA SER A 52 -29.47 37.25 -3.76
C SER A 52 -28.22 37.28 -4.65
N ILE A 53 -27.23 36.43 -4.37
CA ILE A 53 -26.02 36.27 -5.16
C ILE A 53 -25.79 34.78 -5.43
N LYS A 54 -25.68 34.42 -6.71
CA LYS A 54 -25.35 33.06 -7.16
C LYS A 54 -23.90 33.03 -7.62
N GLN A 55 -23.15 32.03 -7.18
CA GLN A 55 -21.79 31.79 -7.67
C GLN A 55 -21.86 30.90 -8.92
N PRO A 56 -20.94 31.08 -9.90
CA PRO A 56 -20.80 30.14 -10.99
C PRO A 56 -20.58 28.72 -10.43
N GLY A 57 -21.28 27.74 -11.00
CA GLY A 57 -21.03 26.34 -10.68
C GLY A 57 -19.62 25.93 -11.12
N THR A 58 -18.95 25.12 -10.31
CA THR A 58 -17.63 24.57 -10.63
C THR A 58 -17.71 23.06 -10.67
N THR A 59 -17.13 22.45 -11.69
CA THR A 59 -16.98 21.00 -11.80
C THR A 59 -15.50 20.65 -11.82
N GLY A 60 -15.11 19.72 -10.95
CA GLY A 60 -13.78 19.10 -10.95
C GLY A 60 -13.88 17.65 -11.36
N ILE A 61 -12.94 17.20 -12.21
CA ILE A 61 -12.83 15.81 -12.66
C ILE A 61 -11.42 15.32 -12.30
N ASP A 62 -11.34 14.16 -11.66
CA ASP A 62 -10.08 13.44 -11.38
C ASP A 62 -10.17 12.02 -11.94
N GLU A 63 -9.18 11.63 -12.75
CA GLU A 63 -9.12 10.32 -13.38
C GLU A 63 -7.72 9.72 -13.32
N TRP A 64 -7.63 8.44 -12.97
CA TRP A 64 -6.38 7.69 -13.06
C TRP A 64 -6.60 6.25 -13.45
N ALA A 65 -5.57 5.62 -13.98
CA ALA A 65 -5.54 4.20 -14.33
C ALA A 65 -4.22 3.55 -13.92
N LEU A 66 -4.29 2.28 -13.56
CA LEU A 66 -3.15 1.44 -13.19
C LEU A 66 -3.32 0.07 -13.84
N ILE A 67 -2.32 -0.36 -14.59
CA ILE A 67 -2.22 -1.75 -15.07
C ILE A 67 -1.00 -2.41 -14.45
N SER A 68 -1.16 -3.66 -14.04
CA SER A 68 -0.14 -4.42 -13.33
C SER A 68 -0.01 -5.81 -13.91
N TYR A 69 1.22 -6.29 -14.05
CA TYR A 69 1.52 -7.68 -14.40
C TYR A 69 2.18 -8.33 -13.20
N LEU A 70 1.76 -9.55 -12.86
CA LEU A 70 2.22 -10.25 -11.67
C LEU A 70 2.64 -11.68 -12.00
N GLY A 71 3.72 -12.10 -11.36
CA GLY A 71 4.25 -13.45 -11.38
C GLY A 71 4.60 -13.88 -9.96
N ARG A 72 4.29 -15.12 -9.62
CA ARG A 72 4.64 -15.74 -8.33
C ARG A 72 5.06 -17.18 -8.55
N ILE A 73 6.11 -17.58 -7.87
CA ILE A 73 6.57 -18.96 -7.76
C ILE A 73 6.65 -19.28 -6.27
N ASN A 74 6.11 -20.43 -5.87
CA ASN A 74 6.38 -21.01 -4.56
C ASN A 74 6.92 -22.43 -4.73
N TYR A 75 7.86 -22.78 -3.87
CA TYR A 75 8.47 -24.08 -3.82
C TYR A 75 8.59 -24.53 -2.37
N ASP A 76 8.18 -25.77 -2.11
CA ASP A 76 8.26 -26.43 -0.81
C ASP A 76 8.96 -27.77 -1.01
N PHE A 77 9.94 -28.04 -0.16
CA PHE A 77 10.60 -29.34 -0.06
C PHE A 77 10.32 -29.97 1.31
N ASP A 78 9.58 -31.08 1.29
CA ASP A 78 9.25 -31.94 2.43
C ASP A 78 8.52 -31.19 3.57
N GLY A 79 7.92 -30.05 3.27
CA GLY A 79 7.39 -29.13 4.28
C GLY A 79 8.46 -28.45 5.14
N LYS A 80 9.76 -28.61 4.82
CA LYS A 80 10.91 -28.13 5.62
C LYS A 80 11.49 -26.83 5.06
N TYR A 81 11.83 -26.82 3.78
CA TYR A 81 12.39 -25.66 3.09
C TYR A 81 11.32 -25.05 2.20
N LEU A 82 10.98 -23.81 2.50
CA LEU A 82 9.96 -23.04 1.81
C LEU A 82 10.66 -21.91 1.08
N PHE A 83 10.36 -21.72 -0.19
CA PHE A 83 10.85 -20.61 -0.98
C PHE A 83 9.70 -19.99 -1.76
N GLN A 84 9.68 -18.67 -1.82
CA GLN A 84 8.75 -17.93 -2.66
C GLN A 84 9.48 -16.79 -3.35
N ALA A 85 9.19 -16.60 -4.63
CA ALA A 85 9.62 -15.44 -5.39
C ALA A 85 8.39 -14.80 -6.05
N ASN A 86 8.33 -13.48 -6.05
CA ASN A 86 7.33 -12.72 -6.75
C ASN A 86 8.00 -11.64 -7.59
N ILE A 87 7.36 -11.30 -8.71
CA ILE A 87 7.70 -10.13 -9.51
C ILE A 87 6.41 -9.44 -9.92
N ARG A 88 6.38 -8.13 -9.79
CA ARG A 88 5.26 -7.30 -10.23
C ARG A 88 5.79 -6.15 -11.07
N SER A 89 5.11 -5.82 -12.15
CA SER A 89 5.38 -4.63 -12.97
C SER A 89 4.12 -3.78 -13.00
N ASP A 90 4.19 -2.56 -12.48
CA ASP A 90 3.07 -1.63 -12.38
C ASP A 90 3.26 -0.46 -13.33
N ASN A 91 2.21 -0.07 -14.04
CA ASN A 91 2.19 1.04 -14.99
C ASN A 91 1.03 1.98 -14.68
N SER A 92 1.36 3.20 -14.24
CA SER A 92 0.39 4.21 -13.79
C SER A 92 0.25 5.37 -14.77
N SER A 93 -0.98 5.85 -14.94
CA SER A 93 -1.28 7.06 -15.72
C SER A 93 -0.85 8.36 -15.04
N LYS A 94 -0.59 8.34 -13.72
CA LYS A 94 -0.22 9.53 -12.93
C LYS A 94 1.19 10.06 -13.28
N PHE A 95 2.02 9.25 -13.91
CA PHE A 95 3.38 9.60 -14.32
C PHE A 95 3.49 9.91 -15.82
N ALA A 96 4.52 10.69 -16.17
CA ALA A 96 4.84 11.02 -17.56
C ALA A 96 5.14 9.76 -18.39
N PRO A 97 4.85 9.77 -19.70
CA PRO A 97 5.35 8.74 -20.62
C PRO A 97 6.86 8.52 -20.42
N GLY A 98 7.28 7.27 -20.28
CA GLY A 98 8.67 6.89 -19.94
C GLY A 98 8.88 6.53 -18.46
N ASN A 99 8.14 7.15 -17.54
CA ASN A 99 8.27 6.92 -16.09
C ASN A 99 7.08 6.15 -15.48
N ARG A 100 6.12 5.75 -16.30
CA ARG A 100 4.90 5.05 -15.86
C ARG A 100 5.18 3.70 -15.24
N THR A 101 6.20 2.97 -15.72
CA THR A 101 6.44 1.58 -15.36
C THR A 101 7.50 1.44 -14.27
N ALA A 102 7.21 0.66 -13.23
CA ALA A 102 8.18 0.23 -12.24
C ALA A 102 8.02 -1.27 -11.93
N VAL A 103 9.13 -1.92 -11.56
CA VAL A 103 9.19 -3.36 -11.27
C VAL A 103 9.56 -3.59 -9.81
N PHE A 104 8.78 -4.45 -9.16
CA PHE A 104 8.82 -4.71 -7.72
C PHE A 104 9.01 -6.22 -7.47
N PRO A 105 10.25 -6.69 -7.30
CA PRO A 105 10.54 -8.07 -6.93
C PRO A 105 10.37 -8.31 -5.42
N SER A 106 10.08 -9.55 -5.04
CA SER A 106 10.20 -10.01 -3.66
C SER A 106 10.58 -11.48 -3.56
N PHE A 107 11.24 -11.84 -2.48
CA PHE A 107 11.72 -13.17 -2.18
C PHE A 107 11.47 -13.49 -0.71
N SER A 108 11.10 -14.73 -0.40
CA SER A 108 11.08 -15.21 0.96
C SER A 108 11.58 -16.64 1.04
N ALA A 109 12.20 -16.95 2.17
CA ALA A 109 12.63 -18.29 2.53
C ALA A 109 12.13 -18.61 3.94
N GLY A 110 11.68 -19.84 4.12
CA GLY A 110 11.28 -20.37 5.40
C GLY A 110 11.95 -21.70 5.67
N TRP A 111 12.40 -21.92 6.90
CA TRP A 111 12.99 -23.18 7.33
C TRP A 111 12.27 -23.67 8.57
N ARG A 112 11.58 -24.81 8.47
CA ARG A 112 10.96 -25.49 9.61
C ARG A 112 11.95 -26.42 10.29
N LEU A 113 12.62 -25.91 11.32
CA LEU A 113 13.59 -26.66 12.12
C LEU A 113 12.94 -27.82 12.87
N SER A 114 11.68 -27.67 13.29
CA SER A 114 10.90 -28.74 13.94
C SER A 114 10.81 -30.04 13.13
N ARG A 115 11.03 -29.98 11.82
CA ARG A 115 11.02 -31.14 10.92
C ARG A 115 12.41 -31.72 10.67
N GLU A 116 13.46 -31.17 11.26
CA GLU A 116 14.81 -31.69 11.12
C GLU A 116 15.06 -32.85 12.10
N ALA A 117 15.91 -33.80 11.70
CA ALA A 117 16.19 -35.01 12.48
C ALA A 117 16.71 -34.68 13.90
N PHE A 118 17.44 -33.58 14.05
CA PHE A 118 17.95 -33.14 15.35
C PHE A 118 16.86 -32.60 16.31
N MET A 119 15.68 -32.24 15.81
CA MET A 119 14.55 -31.77 16.62
C MET A 119 13.53 -32.85 16.95
N GLU A 120 13.61 -34.04 16.34
CA GLU A 120 12.60 -35.11 16.49
C GLU A 120 12.34 -35.51 17.96
N ASN A 121 13.37 -35.41 18.81
CA ASN A 121 13.29 -35.79 20.22
C ASN A 121 12.86 -34.65 21.17
N VAL A 122 12.69 -33.42 20.66
CA VAL A 122 12.37 -32.24 21.46
C VAL A 122 10.86 -32.11 21.64
N ARG A 123 10.26 -32.98 22.47
CA ARG A 123 8.79 -33.06 22.67
C ARG A 123 8.12 -31.76 23.13
N ALA A 124 8.86 -30.85 23.74
CA ALA A 124 8.35 -29.56 24.19
C ALA A 124 8.02 -28.62 23.02
N VAL A 125 8.65 -28.81 21.86
CA VAL A 125 8.49 -27.98 20.65
C VAL A 125 7.65 -28.74 19.63
N ASN A 126 6.52 -28.17 19.24
CA ASN A 126 5.65 -28.76 18.23
C ASN A 126 5.95 -28.24 16.83
N ASP A 127 6.23 -26.94 16.71
CA ASP A 127 6.68 -26.32 15.48
C ASP A 127 7.69 -25.23 15.80
N LEU A 128 8.71 -25.11 14.96
CA LEU A 128 9.70 -24.05 15.03
C LEU A 128 10.11 -23.73 13.60
N LYS A 129 9.83 -22.50 13.18
CA LYS A 129 10.07 -22.02 11.83
C LYS A 129 10.80 -20.70 11.88
N LEU A 130 11.89 -20.61 11.13
CA LEU A 130 12.54 -19.34 10.83
C LEU A 130 12.06 -18.85 9.47
N ARG A 131 11.91 -17.54 9.34
CA ARG A 131 11.50 -16.84 8.13
C ARG A 131 12.47 -15.72 7.84
N VAL A 132 12.79 -15.54 6.57
CA VAL A 132 13.42 -14.32 6.06
C VAL A 132 12.69 -13.91 4.80
N ALA A 133 12.42 -12.62 4.64
CA ALA A 133 11.83 -12.08 3.43
C ALA A 133 12.51 -10.77 3.07
N TRP A 134 12.56 -10.49 1.77
CA TRP A 134 12.92 -9.19 1.24
C TRP A 134 11.99 -8.87 0.08
N GLY A 135 11.55 -7.62 -0.05
CA GLY A 135 10.74 -7.22 -1.18
C GLY A 135 10.71 -5.73 -1.40
N GLN A 136 10.28 -5.35 -2.59
CA GLN A 136 10.00 -3.97 -2.94
C GLN A 136 8.51 -3.78 -3.19
N ASN A 137 8.01 -2.59 -2.88
CA ASN A 137 6.68 -2.14 -3.24
C ASN A 137 6.74 -0.69 -3.73
N GLY A 138 5.86 -0.37 -4.68
CA GLY A 138 5.71 0.98 -5.23
C GLY A 138 4.56 1.74 -4.58
N ASN A 139 4.74 3.05 -4.46
CA ASN A 139 3.70 4.00 -4.12
C ASN A 139 3.61 5.09 -5.19
N GLN A 140 2.39 5.44 -5.57
CA GLN A 140 2.06 6.52 -6.51
C GLN A 140 1.12 7.57 -5.88
N GLU A 141 0.79 7.40 -4.60
CA GLU A 141 -0.01 8.35 -3.84
C GLU A 141 0.87 9.49 -3.32
N GLY A 142 0.24 10.62 -3.03
CA GLY A 142 0.94 11.87 -2.68
C GLY A 142 1.16 12.83 -3.86
N ILE A 143 0.82 12.39 -5.08
CA ILE A 143 0.70 13.23 -6.27
C ILE A 143 -0.70 13.16 -6.87
N GLY A 144 -1.10 14.22 -7.57
CA GLY A 144 -2.37 14.29 -8.29
C GLY A 144 -2.33 13.50 -9.59
N SER A 145 -3.50 13.18 -10.14
CA SER A 145 -3.62 12.31 -11.32
C SER A 145 -2.99 12.89 -12.59
N TYR A 146 -2.83 14.21 -12.64
CA TYR A 146 -2.23 14.96 -13.74
C TYR A 146 -0.92 15.65 -13.36
N SER A 147 -0.23 15.24 -12.29
CA SER A 147 0.97 15.92 -11.79
C SER A 147 2.13 16.02 -12.77
N TYR A 148 2.10 15.27 -13.88
CA TYR A 148 3.07 15.36 -14.98
C TYR A 148 2.66 16.34 -16.09
N LEU A 149 1.47 16.94 -16.03
CA LEU A 149 0.98 17.94 -16.98
C LEU A 149 0.96 19.33 -16.35
N PRO A 150 1.50 20.36 -17.03
CA PRO A 150 1.37 21.74 -16.57
C PRO A 150 -0.08 22.19 -16.71
N LEU A 151 -0.71 22.54 -15.60
CA LEU A 151 -2.11 22.95 -15.57
C LEU A 151 -2.21 24.49 -15.53
N SER A 152 -3.24 25.01 -16.17
CA SER A 152 -3.59 26.43 -16.13
C SER A 152 -5.04 26.61 -15.70
N SER A 153 -5.30 27.71 -15.02
CA SER A 153 -6.64 28.20 -14.74
C SER A 153 -7.03 29.25 -15.77
N ILE A 154 -8.30 29.29 -16.14
CA ILE A 154 -8.88 30.29 -17.04
C ILE A 154 -9.88 31.09 -16.22
N ASN A 155 -9.69 32.41 -16.18
CA ASN A 155 -10.68 33.30 -15.59
C ASN A 155 -11.91 33.37 -16.50
N PRO A 156 -13.10 32.92 -16.04
CA PRO A 156 -14.28 32.84 -16.90
C PRO A 156 -14.86 34.21 -17.29
N VAL A 157 -14.45 35.29 -16.62
CA VAL A 157 -14.93 36.66 -16.88
C VAL A 157 -14.00 37.39 -17.84
N THR A 158 -12.68 37.32 -17.61
CA THR A 158 -11.69 38.09 -18.40
C THR A 158 -11.05 37.27 -19.52
N GLY A 159 -11.18 35.94 -19.50
CA GLY A 159 -10.47 35.03 -20.40
C GLY A 159 -8.97 34.91 -20.13
N ALA A 160 -8.46 35.56 -19.07
CA ALA A 160 -7.05 35.48 -18.70
C ALA A 160 -6.67 34.05 -18.31
N VAL A 161 -5.53 33.57 -18.82
CA VAL A 161 -4.97 32.25 -18.52
C VAL A 161 -3.79 32.42 -17.57
N THR A 162 -3.81 31.69 -16.46
CA THR A 162 -2.73 31.70 -15.46
C THR A 162 -2.23 30.28 -15.19
N PRO A 163 -0.92 30.02 -15.27
CA PRO A 163 -0.35 28.76 -14.83
C PRO A 163 -0.61 28.54 -13.34
N VAL A 164 -1.01 27.33 -12.95
CA VAL A 164 -1.33 27.00 -11.54
C VAL A 164 -0.51 25.84 -10.98
N SER A 165 0.24 25.11 -11.81
CA SER A 165 1.11 24.03 -11.35
C SER A 165 2.46 23.99 -12.08
N ILE A 166 3.46 23.45 -11.37
CA ILE A 166 4.69 22.92 -11.97
C ILE A 166 4.50 21.41 -12.14
N ALA A 167 4.94 20.90 -13.28
CA ALA A 167 4.77 19.50 -13.64
C ALA A 167 6.09 18.87 -14.09
N PRO A 168 6.91 18.34 -13.16
CA PRO A 168 8.16 17.71 -13.51
C PRO A 168 7.91 16.38 -14.23
N ALA A 169 8.37 16.27 -15.47
CA ALA A 169 8.31 15.01 -16.22
C ALA A 169 9.15 13.88 -15.56
N SER A 170 10.07 14.24 -14.68
CA SER A 170 10.95 13.33 -13.93
C SER A 170 10.29 12.63 -12.74
N LEU A 171 9.00 12.87 -12.48
CA LEU A 171 8.29 12.16 -11.42
C LEU A 171 8.28 10.66 -11.68
N THR A 172 8.68 9.90 -10.67
CA THR A 172 8.76 8.44 -10.68
C THR A 172 8.12 7.85 -9.43
N TRP A 173 7.98 6.53 -9.39
CA TRP A 173 7.46 5.79 -8.25
C TRP A 173 8.28 6.01 -6.99
N GLU A 174 7.60 6.24 -5.87
CA GLU A 174 8.18 6.05 -4.55
C GLU A 174 8.35 4.55 -4.30
N THR A 175 9.54 4.12 -3.88
CA THR A 175 9.85 2.68 -3.73
C THR A 175 10.24 2.37 -2.29
N THR A 176 9.46 1.50 -1.66
CA THR A 176 9.77 0.95 -0.34
C THR A 176 10.38 -0.43 -0.47
N SER A 177 11.60 -0.61 0.04
CA SER A 177 12.24 -1.92 0.19
C SER A 177 12.14 -2.36 1.65
N GLN A 178 11.68 -3.58 1.88
CA GLN A 178 11.50 -4.15 3.21
C GLN A 178 12.30 -5.44 3.33
N THR A 179 12.99 -5.60 4.46
CA THR A 179 13.59 -6.87 4.88
C THR A 179 12.92 -7.29 6.18
N ASP A 180 12.48 -8.54 6.27
CA ASP A 180 11.84 -9.12 7.43
C ASP A 180 12.61 -10.37 7.86
N VAL A 181 12.85 -10.51 9.16
CA VAL A 181 13.37 -11.73 9.79
C VAL A 181 12.39 -12.12 10.89
N GLY A 182 11.88 -13.33 10.81
CA GLY A 182 10.82 -13.79 11.71
C GLY A 182 11.07 -15.18 12.27
N VAL A 183 10.48 -15.44 13.42
CA VAL A 183 10.41 -16.75 14.05
C VAL A 183 8.96 -17.04 14.42
N ASP A 184 8.50 -18.23 14.07
CA ASP A 184 7.24 -18.78 14.54
C ASP A 184 7.55 -20.03 15.35
N ALA A 185 6.98 -20.14 16.55
CA ALA A 185 7.17 -21.29 17.41
C ALA A 185 5.86 -21.71 18.08
N SER A 186 5.68 -23.01 18.26
CA SER A 186 4.56 -23.59 18.97
C SER A 186 5.06 -24.66 19.94
N PHE A 187 4.56 -24.62 21.18
CA PHE A 187 5.04 -25.46 22.28
C PHE A 187 3.87 -26.15 23.00
N LEU A 188 4.22 -27.21 23.74
CA LEU A 188 3.33 -27.91 24.68
C LEU A 188 2.01 -28.40 24.06
N ASN A 189 2.11 -29.04 22.90
CA ASN A 189 0.99 -29.49 22.06
C ASN A 189 0.11 -28.34 21.58
N GLY A 190 0.74 -27.25 21.14
CA GLY A 190 0.06 -26.06 20.63
C GLY A 190 -0.70 -25.29 21.69
N ARG A 191 -0.24 -25.38 22.95
CA ARG A 191 -0.76 -24.59 24.07
C ARG A 191 -0.12 -23.22 24.16
N ILE A 192 1.10 -23.05 23.66
CA ILE A 192 1.77 -21.75 23.61
C ILE A 192 2.21 -21.56 22.17
N SER A 193 1.84 -20.43 21.56
CA SER A 193 2.34 -20.02 20.25
C SER A 193 3.02 -18.67 20.41
N PHE A 194 4.17 -18.53 19.76
CA PHE A 194 4.97 -17.32 19.75
C PHE A 194 5.30 -16.95 18.31
N THR A 195 5.17 -15.68 17.99
CA THR A 195 5.63 -15.10 16.74
C THR A 195 6.42 -13.86 17.06
N GLY A 196 7.63 -13.76 16.51
CA GLY A 196 8.48 -12.59 16.61
C GLY A 196 8.95 -12.19 15.22
N ASP A 197 8.81 -10.93 14.87
CA ASP A 197 9.23 -10.37 13.59
C ASP A 197 10.06 -9.10 13.81
N PHE A 198 11.20 -9.02 13.15
CA PHE A 198 12.04 -7.83 13.07
C PHE A 198 12.08 -7.39 11.62
N TYR A 199 11.85 -6.11 11.36
CA TYR A 199 11.82 -5.59 10.00
C TYR A 199 12.56 -4.26 9.84
N VAL A 200 13.10 -4.06 8.64
CA VAL A 200 13.69 -2.79 8.21
C VAL A 200 13.04 -2.38 6.89
N LYS A 201 12.29 -1.27 6.92
CA LYS A 201 11.66 -0.63 5.77
C LYS A 201 12.46 0.61 5.37
N LYS A 202 12.89 0.68 4.12
CA LYS A 202 13.57 1.84 3.53
C LYS A 202 12.79 2.33 2.32
N THR A 203 12.26 3.54 2.41
CA THR A 203 11.51 4.19 1.33
C THR A 203 12.41 5.21 0.65
N LYS A 204 12.61 5.06 -0.65
CA LYS A 204 13.37 5.98 -1.49
C LYS A 204 12.45 6.70 -2.46
N ASN A 205 12.90 7.85 -2.95
CA ASN A 205 12.19 8.68 -3.93
C ASN A 205 10.79 9.07 -3.41
N VAL A 206 10.69 9.39 -2.12
CA VAL A 206 9.41 9.75 -1.49
C VAL A 206 8.78 10.92 -2.24
N LEU A 207 7.51 10.75 -2.60
CA LEU A 207 6.74 11.74 -3.34
C LEU A 207 6.22 12.81 -2.36
N VAL A 208 6.70 14.04 -2.51
CA VAL A 208 6.35 15.16 -1.63
C VAL A 208 6.00 16.41 -2.44
N ASN A 209 5.10 17.22 -1.90
CA ASN A 209 4.91 18.60 -2.37
C ASN A 209 5.97 19.49 -1.69
N TYR A 210 7.05 19.74 -2.42
CA TYR A 210 8.18 20.50 -1.92
C TYR A 210 7.89 22.01 -1.98
N PRO A 211 8.04 22.76 -0.88
CA PRO A 211 7.89 24.21 -0.86
C PRO A 211 8.95 24.89 -1.73
N LEU A 212 8.53 25.82 -2.58
CA LEU A 212 9.46 26.55 -3.44
C LEU A 212 9.73 27.98 -2.93
N PRO A 213 10.91 28.55 -3.23
CA PRO A 213 11.16 29.97 -3.01
C PRO A 213 10.17 30.82 -3.82
N SER A 214 9.77 31.97 -3.28
CA SER A 214 8.78 32.85 -3.92
C SER A 214 9.18 33.31 -5.33
N GLN A 215 10.47 33.40 -5.62
CA GLN A 215 11.01 33.74 -6.94
C GLN A 215 10.67 32.72 -8.03
N ALA A 216 10.33 31.48 -7.64
CA ALA A 216 9.92 30.45 -8.58
C ALA A 216 8.52 30.70 -9.17
N GLY A 217 7.72 31.59 -8.57
CA GLY A 217 6.37 31.92 -9.04
C GLY A 217 5.29 30.90 -8.67
N PHE A 218 5.63 29.85 -7.92
CA PHE A 218 4.72 28.83 -7.43
C PHE A 218 5.00 28.53 -5.95
N ALA A 219 3.98 28.11 -5.19
CA ALA A 219 4.13 27.81 -3.77
C ALA A 219 4.82 26.46 -3.51
N THR A 220 4.50 25.45 -4.32
CA THR A 220 5.02 24.09 -4.19
C THR A 220 5.23 23.42 -5.55
N ALA A 221 6.02 22.35 -5.58
CA ALA A 221 6.07 21.41 -6.70
C ALA A 221 6.15 19.96 -6.22
N PRO A 222 5.47 19.02 -6.88
CA PRO A 222 5.61 17.60 -6.59
C PRO A 222 7.01 17.11 -7.02
N LEU A 223 7.74 16.43 -6.13
CA LEU A 223 9.09 15.90 -6.39
C LEU A 223 9.33 14.57 -5.68
N ASN A 224 10.22 13.75 -6.24
CA ASN A 224 10.87 12.63 -5.54
C ASN A 224 12.05 13.18 -4.72
N ALA A 225 11.81 13.63 -3.47
CA ALA A 225 12.78 14.46 -2.75
C ALA A 225 13.22 13.94 -1.36
N ALA A 226 12.69 12.81 -0.89
CA ALA A 226 13.06 12.29 0.42
C ALA A 226 13.36 10.79 0.43
N THR A 227 14.06 10.37 1.48
CA THR A 227 14.30 8.97 1.85
C THR A 227 13.93 8.80 3.32
N MET A 228 13.21 7.74 3.64
CA MET A 228 12.76 7.42 4.99
C MET A 228 13.19 6.01 5.38
N GLN A 229 13.39 5.78 6.67
CA GLN A 229 13.66 4.47 7.23
C GLN A 229 12.79 4.25 8.46
N ASN A 230 12.20 3.07 8.55
CA ASN A 230 11.48 2.59 9.71
C ASN A 230 12.04 1.21 10.07
N ILE A 231 12.32 0.99 11.35
CA ILE A 231 12.77 -0.29 11.90
C ILE A 231 11.76 -0.67 12.97
N GLY A 232 11.24 -1.89 12.91
CA GLY A 232 10.29 -2.33 13.90
C GLY A 232 10.50 -3.75 14.38
N GLU A 233 9.99 -3.98 15.58
CA GLU A 233 9.95 -5.26 16.26
C GLU A 233 8.51 -5.55 16.66
N GLU A 234 8.01 -6.74 16.34
CA GLU A 234 6.66 -7.18 16.66
C GLU A 234 6.71 -8.55 17.33
N PHE A 235 6.02 -8.67 18.46
CA PHE A 235 5.93 -9.91 19.22
C PHE A 235 4.48 -10.24 19.53
N LEU A 236 4.12 -11.51 19.34
CA LEU A 236 2.81 -12.06 19.65
C LEU A 236 2.98 -13.35 20.44
N ILE A 237 2.25 -13.48 21.55
CA ILE A 237 2.15 -14.69 22.34
C ILE A 237 0.67 -15.03 22.52
N SER A 238 0.32 -16.28 22.19
CA SER A 238 -1.01 -16.85 22.40
C SER A 238 -0.91 -18.09 23.25
N THR A 239 -1.71 -18.18 24.32
CA THR A 239 -1.73 -19.33 25.24
C THR A 239 -3.12 -19.94 25.37
N LYS A 240 -3.17 -21.27 25.54
CA LYS A 240 -4.36 -22.05 25.93
C LYS A 240 -4.16 -22.50 27.37
N ASN A 241 -4.53 -21.63 28.30
CA ASN A 241 -4.28 -21.78 29.74
C ASN A 241 -5.07 -22.96 30.31
N VAL A 242 -6.37 -23.03 30.02
CA VAL A 242 -7.25 -24.11 30.48
C VAL A 242 -8.00 -24.73 29.32
N VAL A 243 -7.95 -26.05 29.24
CA VAL A 243 -8.71 -26.88 28.31
C VAL A 243 -9.22 -28.09 29.09
N LYS A 244 -10.28 -27.91 29.90
CA LYS A 244 -10.83 -28.98 30.75
C LYS A 244 -12.36 -28.98 30.70
N GLY A 245 -12.93 -30.07 30.18
CA GLY A 245 -14.39 -30.22 30.02
C GLY A 245 -14.98 -29.06 29.20
N ASN A 246 -15.95 -28.38 29.78
CA ASN A 246 -16.65 -27.25 29.15
C ASN A 246 -15.94 -25.91 29.35
N TRP A 247 -14.86 -25.85 30.15
CA TRP A 247 -14.16 -24.60 30.41
C TRP A 247 -12.88 -24.50 29.57
N ARG A 248 -12.81 -23.41 28.80
CA ARG A 248 -11.69 -23.05 27.94
C ARG A 248 -11.27 -21.62 28.25
N TRP A 249 -9.98 -21.41 28.53
CA TRP A 249 -9.40 -20.09 28.72
C TRP A 249 -8.15 -19.95 27.87
N ASN A 250 -8.15 -18.94 27.00
CA ASN A 250 -7.01 -18.53 26.21
C ASN A 250 -6.60 -17.10 26.59
N SER A 251 -5.32 -16.78 26.41
CA SER A 251 -4.80 -15.42 26.52
C SER A 251 -4.00 -15.07 25.28
N ASP A 252 -4.14 -13.85 24.80
CA ASP A 252 -3.40 -13.33 23.66
C ASP A 252 -2.74 -12.01 24.09
N PHE A 253 -1.45 -11.87 23.80
CA PHE A 253 -0.66 -10.69 24.11
C PHE A 253 0.17 -10.31 22.89
N ASN A 254 0.10 -9.04 22.48
CA ASN A 254 0.92 -8.50 21.40
C ASN A 254 1.59 -7.19 21.84
N ILE A 255 2.80 -6.95 21.34
CA ILE A 255 3.54 -5.71 21.55
C ILE A 255 4.37 -5.39 20.31
N SER A 256 4.51 -4.10 19.99
CA SER A 256 5.23 -3.62 18.82
C SER A 256 6.03 -2.37 19.15
N PHE A 257 7.20 -2.21 18.53
CA PHE A 257 8.09 -1.07 18.64
C PHE A 257 8.48 -0.60 17.23
N ASN A 258 8.44 0.71 16.95
CA ASN A 258 8.74 1.31 15.63
C ASN A 258 9.50 2.63 15.78
#